data_AF-A0A816JYN7-F1
#
_entry.id   AF-A0A816JYN7-F1
#
_cell.length_a   1.000
_cell.length_b   1.000
_cell.length_c   1.000
_cell.angle_alpha   90.00
_cell.angle_beta   90.00
_cell.angle_gamma   90.00
#
_symmetry.space_group_name_H-M   'P 1'
#
loop_
_entity.id
_entity.type
_entity.pdbx_description
1 polymer ?
#
loop_
_entity_poly.entity_id
_entity_poly.type
_entity_poly.pdbx_seq_one_letter_code
_entity_poly.pdbx_strand_id
1 'polypeptide(L)'
;IGSVDDSRREITSFLAHVTHETGHFCVYTEEIDGPSKDYCDENGTQYSCNPTIGYFGRGPIQLSWNFNYGPAGTAIGFDGLNAPETVANDPVIFFKTVLDQQRTRSSSRLWCNNLECDGANRATIKGRVRCYTEYCRRLGVVDPGNNLTC
;
A
#
# COMPACT_ATOMS: atom_id res chain seq x y z
N ILE A 1 2.71 12.96 20.77
CA ILE A 1 2.26 13.88 19.69
C ILE A 1 3.53 14.42 19.05
N GLY A 2 3.74 14.15 17.75
CA GLY A 2 4.95 14.58 17.02
C GLY A 2 4.94 16.08 16.70
N SER A 3 6.06 16.59 16.17
CA SER A 3 6.15 17.95 15.68
C SER A 3 5.34 18.13 14.38
N VAL A 4 5.08 19.38 13.99
CA VAL A 4 4.43 19.70 12.71
C VAL A 4 5.24 19.12 11.54
N ASP A 5 6.57 19.14 11.64
CA ASP A 5 7.43 18.57 10.60
C ASP A 5 7.38 17.04 10.56
N ASP A 6 7.19 16.37 11.70
CA ASP A 6 6.96 14.92 11.73
C ASP A 6 5.64 14.56 11.04
N SER A 7 4.57 15.31 11.31
CA SER A 7 3.29 15.12 10.63
C SER A 7 3.39 15.38 9.12
N ARG A 8 4.14 16.41 8.70
CA ARG A 8 4.38 16.67 7.27
C ARG A 8 5.19 15.57 6.60
N ARG A 9 6.24 15.05 7.25
CA ARG A 9 7.02 13.92 6.74
C ARG A 9 6.16 12.66 6.63
N GLU A 10 5.29 12.41 7.59
CA GLU A 10 4.38 11.26 7.58
C GLU A 10 3.39 11.32 6.40
N ILE A 11 2.71 12.46 6.21
CA ILE A 11 1.80 12.69 5.08
C ILE A 11 2.56 12.58 3.75
N THR A 12 3.77 13.14 3.70
CA THR A 12 4.61 13.11 2.49
C THR A 12 5.04 11.68 2.15
N SER A 13 5.47 10.90 3.15
CA SER A 13 5.84 9.50 2.98
C SER A 13 4.66 8.70 2.45
N PHE A 14 3.48 8.87 3.04
CA PHE A 14 2.24 8.23 2.58
C PHE A 14 1.96 8.51 1.10
N LEU A 15 1.88 9.79 0.71
CA LEU A 15 1.55 10.18 -0.66
C LEU A 15 2.58 9.68 -1.67
N ALA A 16 3.86 9.72 -1.30
CA ALA A 16 4.95 9.27 -2.16
C ALA A 16 4.89 7.78 -2.47
N HIS A 17 4.66 6.94 -1.44
CA HIS A 17 4.55 5.50 -1.63
C HIS A 17 3.32 5.16 -2.46
N VAL A 18 2.16 5.74 -2.11
CA VAL A 18 0.93 5.52 -2.87
C VAL A 18 1.10 5.91 -4.34
N THR A 19 1.74 7.05 -4.61
CA THR A 19 2.05 7.52 -5.97
C THR A 19 2.93 6.52 -6.71
N HIS A 20 3.92 5.94 -6.05
CA HIS A 20 4.82 4.96 -6.67
C HIS A 20 4.08 3.66 -7.04
N GLU A 21 3.31 3.10 -6.10
CA GLU A 21 2.60 1.83 -6.29
C GLU A 21 1.51 1.93 -7.36
N THR A 22 0.80 3.05 -7.43
CA THR A 22 -0.35 3.21 -8.31
C THR A 22 -0.02 3.82 -9.67
N GLY A 23 1.26 4.16 -9.92
CA GLY A 23 1.67 4.90 -11.09
C GLY A 23 1.01 6.29 -11.14
N HIS A 24 1.19 7.08 -10.08
CA HIS A 24 0.61 8.41 -9.90
C HIS A 24 -0.91 8.44 -9.80
N PHE A 25 -1.51 7.47 -9.09
CA PHE A 25 -2.97 7.33 -8.93
C PHE A 25 -3.73 7.09 -10.25
N CYS A 26 -3.03 6.86 -11.36
CA CYS A 26 -3.62 6.84 -12.69
C CYS A 26 -3.58 5.47 -13.38
N VAL A 27 -2.69 4.55 -12.97
CA VAL A 27 -2.33 3.41 -13.83
C VAL A 27 -2.60 2.05 -13.19
N TYR A 28 -2.46 1.89 -11.87
CA TYR A 28 -2.55 0.58 -11.20
C TYR A 28 -3.49 0.61 -10.00
N THR A 29 -4.81 0.57 -10.25
CA THR A 29 -5.80 0.24 -9.21
C THR A 29 -5.81 -1.26 -8.90
N GLU A 30 -5.29 -2.06 -9.82
CA GLU A 30 -5.14 -3.51 -9.72
C GLU A 30 -3.73 -3.91 -10.20
N GLU A 31 -3.23 -5.03 -9.70
CA GLU A 31 -1.93 -5.61 -10.05
C GLU A 31 -1.87 -5.91 -11.55
N ILE A 32 -0.72 -5.61 -12.18
CA ILE A 32 -0.46 -6.02 -13.56
C ILE A 32 -0.50 -7.55 -13.64
N ASP A 33 -1.30 -8.08 -14.57
CA ASP A 33 -1.58 -9.52 -14.68
C ASP A 33 -2.25 -10.13 -13.44
N GLY A 34 -2.82 -9.31 -12.55
CA GLY A 34 -3.52 -9.75 -11.34
C GLY A 34 -4.59 -10.83 -11.58
N PRO A 35 -5.47 -10.72 -12.60
CA PRO A 35 -6.47 -11.73 -12.90
C PRO A 35 -5.90 -13.12 -13.27
N SER A 36 -4.59 -13.23 -13.55
CA SER A 36 -3.91 -14.52 -13.77
C SER A 36 -3.42 -15.20 -12.48
N LYS A 37 -3.58 -14.53 -11.33
CA LYS A 37 -3.11 -14.98 -10.01
C LYS A 37 -4.25 -14.87 -9.00
N ASP A 38 -4.62 -15.98 -8.38
CA ASP A 38 -5.72 -16.03 -7.42
C ASP A 38 -5.33 -15.49 -6.03
N TYR A 39 -4.04 -15.58 -5.65
CA TYR A 39 -3.53 -15.20 -4.33
C TYR A 39 -4.40 -15.73 -3.18
N CYS A 40 -4.84 -16.98 -3.31
CA CYS A 40 -5.59 -17.65 -2.27
C CYS A 40 -4.66 -18.55 -1.44
N ASP A 41 -4.62 -18.35 -0.13
CA ASP A 41 -4.10 -19.35 0.79
C ASP A 41 -5.23 -20.31 1.19
N GLU A 42 -5.25 -21.48 0.56
CA GLU A 42 -6.22 -22.55 0.82
C GLU A 42 -6.03 -23.22 2.19
N ASN A 43 -4.87 -23.05 2.84
CA ASN A 43 -4.58 -23.67 4.13
C ASN A 43 -5.15 -22.87 5.32
N GLY A 44 -5.50 -21.61 5.09
CA GLY A 44 -6.04 -20.70 6.11
C GLY A 44 -7.53 -20.94 6.36
N THR A 45 -7.89 -21.51 7.52
CA THR A 45 -9.30 -21.77 7.88
C THR A 45 -10.06 -20.53 8.35
N GLN A 46 -9.37 -19.46 8.73
CA GLN A 46 -10.01 -18.25 9.27
C GLN A 46 -10.61 -17.34 8.19
N TYR A 47 -10.03 -17.33 6.99
CA TYR A 47 -10.44 -16.48 5.87
C TYR A 47 -10.56 -17.33 4.61
N SER A 48 -11.59 -18.17 4.54
CA SER A 48 -11.81 -19.08 3.41
C SER A 48 -11.95 -18.31 2.11
N CYS A 49 -11.21 -18.75 1.10
CA CYS A 49 -11.26 -18.15 -0.22
C CYS A 49 -12.59 -18.42 -0.93
N ASN A 50 -13.03 -17.45 -1.71
CA ASN A 50 -14.11 -17.65 -2.67
C ASN A 50 -13.52 -18.19 -4.00
N PRO A 51 -13.98 -19.34 -4.52
CA PRO A 51 -13.40 -19.97 -5.71
C PRO A 51 -13.61 -19.18 -7.01
N THR A 52 -14.48 -18.16 -6.99
CA THR A 52 -14.79 -17.33 -8.16
C THR A 52 -14.05 -16.00 -8.18
N ILE A 53 -13.24 -15.72 -7.16
CA ILE A 53 -12.64 -14.40 -6.92
C ILE A 53 -11.12 -14.54 -6.72
N GLY A 54 -10.36 -13.61 -7.31
CA GLY A 54 -8.92 -13.46 -7.08
C GLY A 54 -8.59 -12.35 -6.08
N TYR A 55 -7.65 -12.62 -5.18
CA TYR A 55 -7.12 -11.70 -4.16
C TYR A 55 -5.78 -11.08 -4.58
N PHE A 56 -5.62 -10.79 -5.87
CA PHE A 56 -4.47 -10.06 -6.39
C PHE A 56 -4.39 -8.62 -5.86
N GLY A 57 -3.23 -7.99 -6.06
CA GLY A 57 -2.95 -6.65 -5.54
C GLY A 57 -4.00 -5.64 -5.99
N ARG A 58 -4.66 -4.96 -5.05
CA ARG A 58 -5.54 -3.83 -5.36
C ARG A 58 -5.22 -2.61 -4.53
N GLY A 59 -5.61 -1.48 -5.12
CA GLY A 59 -5.51 -0.20 -4.48
C GLY A 59 -4.05 0.20 -4.23
N PRO A 60 -3.82 1.08 -3.26
CA PRO A 60 -2.65 1.95 -3.27
C PRO A 60 -1.44 1.34 -2.58
N ILE A 61 -1.67 0.22 -1.91
CA ILE A 61 -0.68 -0.60 -1.23
C ILE A 61 -0.58 -1.99 -1.84
N GLN A 62 -1.22 -2.21 -3.00
CA GLN A 62 -1.33 -3.51 -3.66
C GLN A 62 -1.72 -4.60 -2.64
N LEU A 63 -2.88 -4.42 -1.98
CA LEU A 63 -3.39 -5.37 -0.99
C LEU A 63 -3.61 -6.71 -1.69
N SER A 64 -2.88 -7.74 -1.26
CA SER A 64 -2.95 -9.09 -1.83
C SER A 64 -3.23 -10.11 -0.74
N TRP A 65 -3.77 -11.27 -1.13
CA TRP A 65 -4.10 -12.42 -0.29
C TRP A 65 -5.37 -12.32 0.57
N ASN A 66 -6.15 -13.40 0.58
CA ASN A 66 -7.37 -13.59 1.38
C ASN A 66 -7.19 -13.23 2.87
N PHE A 67 -6.06 -13.63 3.46
CA PHE A 67 -5.78 -13.37 4.87
C PHE A 67 -5.47 -11.90 5.19
N ASN A 68 -5.19 -11.05 4.18
CA ASN A 68 -5.09 -9.60 4.36
C ASN A 68 -6.42 -8.90 4.04
N TYR A 69 -7.14 -9.36 3.00
CA TYR A 69 -8.45 -8.80 2.63
C TYR A 69 -9.51 -9.01 3.71
N GLY A 70 -9.57 -10.19 4.34
CA GLY A 70 -10.52 -10.49 5.41
C GLY A 70 -10.44 -9.54 6.63
N PRO A 71 -9.28 -9.39 7.28
CA PRO A 71 -9.14 -8.47 8.41
C PRO A 71 -9.27 -7.00 7.98
N ALA A 72 -8.79 -6.62 6.79
CA ALA A 72 -8.98 -5.27 6.26
C ALA A 72 -10.48 -4.95 6.07
N GLY A 73 -11.24 -5.89 5.50
CA GLY A 73 -12.69 -5.79 5.36
C GLY A 73 -13.40 -5.55 6.69
N THR A 74 -13.00 -6.30 7.72
CA THR A 74 -13.54 -6.17 9.08
C THR A 74 -13.20 -4.82 9.72
N ALA A 75 -11.96 -4.35 9.57
CA ALA A 75 -11.49 -3.10 10.17
C ALA A 75 -12.10 -1.85 9.50
N ILE A 76 -12.32 -1.91 8.18
CA ILE A 76 -12.70 -0.76 7.35
C ILE A 76 -14.21 -0.72 7.09
N GLY A 77 -14.87 -1.88 7.11
CA GLY A 77 -16.31 -2.05 6.86
C GLY A 77 -16.63 -2.32 5.39
N PHE A 78 -15.91 -3.23 4.73
CA PHE A 78 -16.23 -3.74 3.39
C PHE A 78 -16.12 -5.27 3.33
N ASP A 79 -16.74 -5.91 2.33
CA ASP A 79 -16.62 -7.35 2.13
C ASP A 79 -15.33 -7.70 1.38
N GLY A 80 -14.25 -7.94 2.12
CA GLY A 80 -12.95 -8.28 1.54
C GLY A 80 -12.88 -9.69 0.95
N LEU A 81 -13.76 -10.63 1.32
CA LEU A 81 -13.68 -12.01 0.85
C LEU A 81 -14.52 -12.26 -0.39
N ASN A 82 -15.66 -11.59 -0.53
CA ASN A 82 -16.55 -11.77 -1.68
C ASN A 82 -16.57 -10.57 -2.64
N ALA A 83 -16.13 -9.39 -2.21
CA ALA A 83 -16.08 -8.18 -3.05
C ALA A 83 -14.74 -7.41 -2.92
N PRO A 84 -13.56 -8.07 -3.08
CA PRO A 84 -12.26 -7.41 -2.95
C PRO A 84 -12.03 -6.30 -3.99
N GLU A 85 -12.74 -6.32 -5.13
CA GLU A 85 -12.74 -5.25 -6.14
C GLU A 85 -13.23 -3.90 -5.58
N THR A 86 -13.94 -3.90 -4.45
CA THR A 86 -14.35 -2.67 -3.75
C THR A 86 -13.14 -1.79 -3.44
N VAL A 87 -11.97 -2.38 -3.15
CA VAL A 87 -10.73 -1.63 -2.88
C VAL A 87 -10.26 -0.81 -4.09
N ALA A 88 -10.52 -1.30 -5.31
CA ALA A 88 -10.16 -0.61 -6.54
C ALA A 88 -11.25 0.40 -7.00
N ASN A 89 -12.52 0.12 -6.68
CA ASN A 89 -13.67 0.87 -7.21
C ASN A 89 -14.22 1.96 -6.27
N ASP A 90 -14.00 1.85 -4.96
CA ASP A 90 -14.47 2.84 -3.98
C ASP A 90 -13.29 3.69 -3.48
N PRO A 91 -13.24 5.00 -3.80
CA PRO A 91 -12.12 5.86 -3.40
C PRO A 91 -12.01 6.05 -1.88
N VAL A 92 -13.11 5.93 -1.14
CA VAL A 92 -13.10 6.03 0.33
C VAL A 92 -12.47 4.77 0.91
N ILE A 93 -12.85 3.58 0.41
CA ILE A 93 -12.24 2.32 0.84
C ILE A 93 -10.78 2.25 0.40
N PHE A 94 -10.46 2.71 -0.81
CA PHE A 94 -9.10 2.87 -1.33
C PHE A 94 -8.21 3.63 -0.34
N PHE A 95 -8.62 4.80 0.16
CA PHE A 95 -7.82 5.53 1.15
C PHE A 95 -7.83 4.89 2.55
N LYS A 96 -8.98 4.34 3.00
CA LYS A 96 -9.07 3.68 4.31
C LYS A 96 -8.15 2.46 4.40
N THR A 97 -7.96 1.70 3.33
CA THR A 97 -7.03 0.55 3.31
C THR A 97 -5.58 0.98 3.55
N VAL A 98 -5.13 2.07 2.95
CA VAL A 98 -3.77 2.60 3.21
C VAL A 98 -3.63 3.10 4.64
N LEU A 99 -4.63 3.81 5.15
CA LEU A 99 -4.59 4.38 6.50
C LEU A 99 -4.61 3.30 7.58
N ASP A 100 -5.41 2.25 7.41
CA ASP A 100 -5.43 1.13 8.36
C ASP A 100 -4.11 0.33 8.31
N GLN A 101 -3.53 0.12 7.12
CA GLN A 101 -2.20 -0.48 7.01
C GLN A 101 -1.16 0.41 7.72
N GLN A 102 -1.21 1.74 7.52
CA GLN A 102 -0.30 2.69 8.17
C GLN A 102 -0.44 2.69 9.69
N ARG A 103 -1.64 2.43 10.20
CA ARG A 103 -1.89 2.29 11.65
C ARG A 103 -1.31 0.99 12.20
N THR A 104 -1.34 -0.10 11.43
CA THR A 104 -0.95 -1.45 11.90
C THR A 104 0.54 -1.75 11.74
N ARG A 105 1.22 -1.08 10.82
CA ARG A 105 2.66 -1.20 10.59
C ARG A 105 3.29 0.18 10.85
N SER A 106 4.50 0.28 11.39
CA SER A 106 5.15 1.59 11.57
C SER A 106 5.54 2.18 10.20
N SER A 107 5.32 3.47 9.99
CA SER A 107 5.45 4.20 8.70
C SER A 107 6.76 4.00 7.92
N SER A 108 7.85 3.59 8.57
CA SER A 108 9.14 3.27 7.93
C SER A 108 9.31 1.81 7.51
N ARG A 109 8.51 0.88 8.04
CA ARG A 109 8.53 -0.57 7.73
C ARG A 109 7.36 -1.02 6.85
N LEU A 110 6.41 -0.14 6.55
CA LEU A 110 5.20 -0.54 5.83
C LEU A 110 5.47 -1.03 4.41
N TRP A 111 6.44 -0.43 3.72
CA TRP A 111 6.55 -0.53 2.27
C TRP A 111 7.93 -0.97 1.77
N CYS A 112 8.83 -1.34 2.69
CA CYS A 112 10.07 -2.06 2.37
C CYS A 112 9.75 -3.56 2.39
N ASN A 113 9.37 -4.13 1.25
CA ASN A 113 9.42 -5.59 1.12
C ASN A 113 10.89 -6.00 0.96
N ASN A 114 11.29 -7.16 1.49
CA ASN A 114 12.64 -7.73 1.32
C ASN A 114 13.05 -7.91 -0.16
N LEU A 115 12.11 -7.70 -1.09
CA LEU A 115 12.29 -7.75 -2.53
C LEU A 115 12.91 -6.46 -3.12
N GLU A 116 12.96 -5.37 -2.36
CA GLU A 116 13.48 -4.07 -2.85
C GLU A 116 14.73 -3.58 -2.11
N CYS A 117 14.79 -3.85 -0.82
CA CYS A 117 15.81 -3.38 0.13
C CYS A 117 17.08 -4.26 0.02
N ASP A 118 18.20 -3.89 0.66
CA ASP A 118 19.50 -4.61 0.56
C ASP A 118 20.06 -4.75 -0.88
N GLY A 119 19.65 -3.83 -1.75
CA GLY A 119 20.09 -3.79 -3.15
C GLY A 119 19.33 -4.73 -4.10
N ALA A 120 18.27 -5.40 -3.64
CA ALA A 120 17.45 -6.30 -4.45
C ALA A 120 16.76 -5.58 -5.62
N ASN A 121 16.22 -4.38 -5.41
CA ASN A 121 15.66 -3.58 -6.50
C ASN A 121 15.94 -2.08 -6.33
N ARG A 122 17.16 -1.68 -6.70
CA ARG A 122 17.63 -0.29 -6.62
C ARG A 122 16.83 0.68 -7.50
N ALA A 123 16.19 0.20 -8.58
CA ALA A 123 15.40 1.05 -9.46
C ALA A 123 14.08 1.48 -8.79
N THR A 124 13.39 0.53 -8.16
CA THR A 124 12.15 0.77 -7.42
C THR A 124 12.38 1.70 -6.23
N ILE A 125 13.43 1.45 -5.43
CA ILE A 125 13.81 2.34 -4.30
C ILE A 125 14.09 3.77 -4.78
N LYS A 126 14.83 3.95 -5.88
CA LYS A 126 15.05 5.28 -6.47
C LYS A 126 13.75 5.95 -6.89
N GLY A 127 12.79 5.19 -7.43
CA GLY A 127 11.46 5.68 -7.75
C GLY A 127 10.71 6.20 -6.52
N ARG A 128 10.70 5.43 -5.42
CA ARG A 128 10.07 5.83 -4.15
C ARG A 128 10.70 7.09 -3.56
N VAL A 129 12.03 7.15 -3.50
CA VAL A 129 12.77 8.34 -3.01
C VAL A 129 12.48 9.57 -3.88
N ARG A 130 12.36 9.41 -5.20
CA ARG A 130 12.01 10.51 -6.09
C ARG A 130 10.62 11.06 -5.78
N CYS A 131 9.61 10.21 -5.64
CA CYS A 131 8.27 10.64 -5.25
C CYS A 131 8.29 11.35 -3.89
N TYR A 132 9.00 10.81 -2.90
CA TYR A 132 9.09 11.40 -1.56
C TYR A 132 9.72 12.78 -1.56
N THR A 133 10.88 12.93 -2.21
CA THR A 133 11.56 14.22 -2.30
C THR A 133 10.76 15.26 -3.09
N GLU A 134 9.96 14.85 -4.07
CA GLU A 134 9.06 15.75 -4.79
C GLU A 134 7.90 16.24 -3.90
N TYR A 135 7.26 15.35 -3.15
CA TYR A 135 6.23 15.74 -2.19
C TYR A 135 6.78 16.61 -1.06
N CYS A 136 8.01 16.36 -0.58
CA CYS A 136 8.63 17.19 0.45
C CYS A 136 8.75 18.65 -0.02
N ARG A 137 9.14 18.86 -1.29
CA ARG A 137 9.21 20.19 -1.89
C ARG A 137 7.85 20.85 -1.99
N ARG A 138 6.82 20.10 -2.38
CA ARG A 138 5.44 20.64 -2.55
C ARG A 138 4.76 20.95 -1.22
N LEU A 139 5.04 20.18 -0.17
CA LEU A 139 4.42 20.30 1.14
C LEU A 139 5.25 21.13 2.14
N GLY A 140 6.38 21.69 1.70
CA GLY A 140 7.22 22.56 2.53
C GLY A 140 7.96 21.83 3.65
N VAL A 141 8.29 20.55 3.46
CA VAL A 141 9.15 19.78 4.37
C VAL A 141 10.59 20.24 4.16
N VAL A 142 11.14 20.94 5.16
CA VAL A 142 12.47 21.56 5.08
C VAL A 142 13.59 20.53 5.11
N ASP A 143 13.42 19.46 5.89
CA ASP A 143 14.36 18.35 5.97
C ASP A 143 13.63 17.03 5.69
N PRO A 144 13.96 16.30 4.61
CA PRO A 144 13.38 15.00 4.32
C PRO A 144 13.88 13.88 5.24
N GLY A 145 14.99 14.09 5.97
CA GLY A 145 15.67 13.10 6.80
C GLY A 145 16.74 12.29 6.04
N ASN A 146 17.53 11.52 6.80
CA ASN A 146 18.77 10.90 6.30
C ASN A 146 18.64 9.42 5.89
N ASN A 147 17.54 8.75 6.25
CA ASN A 147 17.34 7.30 6.01
C ASN A 147 16.27 7.07 4.93
N LEU A 148 16.51 7.59 3.73
CA LEU A 148 15.56 7.50 2.62
C LEU A 148 15.68 6.19 1.83
N THR A 149 16.74 5.42 2.08
CA THR A 149 17.05 4.15 1.42
C THR A 149 17.24 3.05 2.44
N CYS A 150 17.29 1.83 1.92
CA CYS A 150 17.27 0.56 2.64
C CYS A 150 18.02 -0.49 1.84
#